data_AF-A0A973X6G4-F1
#
_entry.id   AF-A0A973X6G4-F1
#
_cell.length_a   1.000
_cell.length_b   1.000
_cell.length_c   1.000
_cell.angle_alpha   90.00
_cell.angle_beta   90.00
_cell.angle_gamma   90.00
#
_symmetry.space_group_name_H-M   'P 1'
#
loop_
_entity.id
_entity.type
_entity.pdbx_description
1 polymer ?
#
loop_
_entity_poly.entity_id
_entity_poly.type
_entity_poly.pdbx_seq_one_letter_code
_entity_poly.pdbx_strand_id
1 'polypeptide(L)'
;MLGIFLTFTTANGQQTVYDEGEIGNVSNLAAFSSYETLLEGRKVSAQLHDYPRWSEPVRGLLARCINVAEHDVNPVPVPEDWRSLRVDIGIQSGYQRGTTRLAMCRIERLEDGCTVGHQEGPLAGFIDGVQLRAAYADIWELAQHALNLSVWGVDSIPPVKPLDVKRYDDGKYIRSSELPEPLRSAFEYRQRWSGKPCIRDAWDANWAWDLDDFVG
;
A
#
# COMPACT_ATOMS: atom_id res chain seq x y z
N MET A 1 -2.38 13.90 2.42
CA MET A 1 -1.05 13.53 1.87
C MET A 1 -0.50 12.43 2.76
N LEU A 2 -0.02 11.35 2.14
CA LEU A 2 0.71 10.30 2.86
C LEU A 2 2.19 10.62 2.77
N GLY A 3 2.88 10.66 3.91
CA GLY A 3 4.33 10.79 4.01
C GLY A 3 4.99 9.43 4.19
N ILE A 4 6.19 9.29 3.64
CA ILE A 4 7.00 8.08 3.68
C ILE A 4 8.38 8.44 4.23
N PHE A 5 8.80 7.69 5.24
CA PHE A 5 10.08 7.89 5.90
C PHE A 5 10.89 6.60 5.82
N LEU A 6 12.13 6.69 5.36
CA LEU A 6 13.07 5.58 5.33
C LEU A 6 14.10 5.77 6.44
N THR A 7 14.20 4.80 7.34
CA THR A 7 15.24 4.81 8.38
C THR A 7 16.16 3.62 8.15
N PHE A 8 17.41 3.90 7.83
CA PHE A 8 18.47 2.91 7.78
C PHE A 8 19.15 2.81 9.14
N THR A 9 19.44 1.59 9.55
CA THR A 9 20.34 1.30 10.67
C THR A 9 21.53 0.54 10.12
N THR A 10 22.73 1.02 10.36
CA THR A 10 23.98 0.36 9.94
C THR A 10 24.43 -0.71 10.93
N ALA A 11 25.49 -1.46 10.59
CA ALA A 11 26.07 -2.48 11.46
C ALA A 11 26.54 -1.94 12.81
N ASN A 12 27.02 -0.69 12.87
CA ASN A 12 27.45 -0.04 14.11
C ASN A 12 26.29 0.57 14.94
N GLY A 13 25.05 0.46 14.46
CA GLY A 13 23.86 0.97 15.12
C GLY A 13 23.53 2.44 14.82
N GLN A 14 24.30 3.11 13.96
CA GLN A 14 23.98 4.46 13.50
C GLN A 14 22.69 4.44 12.68
N GLN A 15 21.82 5.41 12.97
CA GLN A 15 20.57 5.60 12.23
C GLN A 15 20.69 6.80 11.30
N THR A 16 20.28 6.60 10.05
CA THR A 16 20.13 7.66 9.05
C THR A 16 18.67 7.68 8.61
N VAL A 17 18.03 8.83 8.75
CA VAL A 17 16.64 9.05 8.31
C VAL A 17 16.67 9.81 7.01
N TYR A 18 15.92 9.30 6.02
CA TYR A 18 15.61 9.96 4.76
C TYR A 18 14.10 10.29 4.81
N ASP A 19 13.76 11.59 4.74
CA ASP A 19 12.41 12.14 4.83
C ASP A 19 11.96 12.69 3.48
N GLU A 20 11.52 11.81 2.58
CA GLU A 20 11.70 12.12 1.16
C GLU A 20 10.64 11.52 0.21
N GLY A 21 9.52 11.05 0.76
CA GLY A 21 8.42 10.51 -0.07
C GLY A 21 7.06 11.09 0.29
N GLU A 22 6.34 11.57 -0.71
CA GLU A 22 4.95 12.01 -0.58
C GLU A 22 4.08 11.28 -1.59
N ILE A 23 2.93 10.77 -1.12
CA ILE A 23 1.85 10.31 -1.99
C ILE A 23 0.66 11.27 -1.84
N GLY A 24 0.40 11.99 -2.91
CA GLY A 24 -0.77 12.80 -3.13
C GLY A 24 -1.86 12.01 -3.84
N ASN A 25 -3.12 12.37 -3.59
CA ASN A 25 -4.24 11.88 -4.37
C ASN A 25 -4.65 12.97 -5.37
N VAL A 26 -4.65 12.66 -6.66
CA VAL A 26 -4.97 13.61 -7.73
C VAL A 26 -6.47 13.62 -8.04
N SER A 27 -7.24 12.61 -7.60
CA SER A 27 -8.70 12.54 -7.80
C SER A 27 -9.49 12.52 -6.49
N ASN A 28 -10.42 13.47 -6.32
CA ASN A 28 -11.31 13.56 -5.14
C ASN A 28 -12.48 12.54 -5.12
N LEU A 29 -12.47 11.52 -5.98
CA LEU A 29 -13.59 10.61 -6.19
C LEU A 29 -13.15 9.15 -5.96
N ALA A 30 -13.76 8.49 -4.97
CA ALA A 30 -13.92 7.04 -4.81
C ALA A 30 -12.66 6.11 -4.90
N ALA A 31 -12.88 4.80 -4.73
CA ALA A 31 -11.81 3.82 -4.50
C ALA A 31 -10.99 3.40 -5.73
N PHE A 32 -11.20 4.00 -6.90
CA PHE A 32 -10.18 4.11 -7.93
C PHE A 32 -9.62 5.52 -7.86
N SER A 33 -8.37 5.63 -7.42
CA SER A 33 -7.72 6.93 -7.30
C SER A 33 -6.45 6.94 -8.11
N SER A 34 -6.23 8.06 -8.80
CA SER A 34 -4.92 8.36 -9.36
C SER A 34 -4.04 8.95 -8.27
N TYR A 35 -2.92 8.31 -7.99
CA TYR A 35 -1.96 8.78 -6.99
C TYR A 35 -0.76 9.40 -7.67
N GLU A 36 -0.43 10.62 -7.26
CA GLU A 36 0.84 11.25 -7.60
C GLU A 36 1.84 10.93 -6.50
N THR A 37 3.00 10.42 -6.91
CA THR A 37 4.06 10.05 -5.98
C THR A 37 5.28 10.88 -6.27
N LEU A 38 5.76 11.56 -5.23
CA LEU A 38 7.05 12.23 -5.15
C LEU A 38 7.96 11.35 -4.31
N LEU A 39 9.09 10.91 -4.86
CA LEU A 39 10.14 10.19 -4.13
C LEU A 39 11.47 10.88 -4.46
N GLU A 40 12.18 11.43 -3.47
CA GLU A 40 13.47 12.07 -3.73
C GLU A 40 14.46 11.10 -4.35
N GLY A 41 15.27 11.60 -5.29
CA GLY A 41 16.16 10.75 -6.09
C GLY A 41 15.43 9.85 -7.09
N ARG A 42 14.12 10.01 -7.29
CA ARG A 42 13.33 9.48 -8.41
C ARG A 42 12.55 10.61 -9.08
N LYS A 43 12.10 10.39 -10.32
CA LYS A 43 11.36 11.44 -11.05
C LYS A 43 10.08 11.82 -10.31
N VAL A 44 9.90 13.13 -10.20
CA VAL A 44 8.99 13.87 -9.31
C VAL A 44 7.49 13.62 -9.52
N SER A 45 7.06 13.01 -10.64
CA SER A 45 5.64 12.79 -10.92
C SER A 45 5.38 11.42 -11.54
N ALA A 46 5.29 10.40 -10.70
CA ALA A 46 4.76 9.11 -11.09
C ALA A 46 3.25 9.04 -10.79
N GLN A 47 2.45 8.64 -11.77
CA GLN A 47 1.01 8.49 -11.61
C GLN A 47 0.62 7.01 -11.61
N LEU A 48 0.06 6.57 -10.48
CA LEU A 48 -0.58 5.26 -10.39
C LEU A 48 -2.07 5.43 -10.72
N HIS A 49 -2.48 5.02 -11.91
CA HIS A 49 -3.87 5.14 -12.39
C HIS A 49 -4.74 3.96 -11.95
N ASP A 50 -6.04 4.24 -11.78
CA ASP A 50 -7.09 3.24 -11.59
C ASP A 50 -6.75 2.17 -10.53
N TYR A 51 -6.21 2.62 -9.40
CA TYR A 51 -5.83 1.73 -8.31
C TYR A 51 -7.02 1.44 -7.38
N PRO A 52 -7.48 0.18 -7.29
CA PRO A 52 -8.56 -0.21 -6.40
C PRO A 52 -8.08 -0.23 -4.95
N ARG A 53 -8.45 0.79 -4.16
CA ARG A 53 -8.11 0.90 -2.72
C ARG A 53 -8.59 -0.28 -1.88
N TRP A 54 -9.54 -1.06 -2.38
CA TRP A 54 -10.12 -2.19 -1.66
C TRP A 54 -9.26 -3.46 -1.71
N SER A 55 -8.25 -3.50 -2.59
CA SER A 55 -7.53 -4.74 -2.89
C SER A 55 -6.33 -5.02 -1.97
N GLU A 56 -5.74 -4.00 -1.34
CA GLU A 56 -4.42 -4.14 -0.70
C GLU A 56 -4.22 -3.18 0.50
N PRO A 57 -3.38 -3.57 1.48
CA PRO A 57 -2.94 -2.69 2.55
C PRO A 57 -2.23 -1.42 2.03
N VAL A 58 -2.08 -0.38 2.86
CA VAL A 58 -1.42 0.89 2.44
C VAL A 58 0.02 0.68 1.95
N ARG A 59 0.70 -0.35 2.47
CA ARG A 59 2.02 -0.77 2.00
C ARG A 59 2.02 -1.32 0.56
N GLY A 60 0.93 -1.96 0.12
CA GLY A 60 0.77 -2.41 -1.28
C GLY A 60 0.61 -1.24 -2.25
N LEU A 61 -0.15 -0.21 -1.84
CA LEU A 61 -0.23 1.06 -2.57
C LEU A 61 1.17 1.67 -2.76
N LEU A 62 1.94 1.78 -1.66
CA LEU A 62 3.30 2.32 -1.73
C LEU A 62 4.22 1.50 -2.65
N ALA A 63 4.19 0.17 -2.53
CA ALA A 63 4.97 -0.72 -3.38
C ALA A 63 4.72 -0.49 -4.88
N ARG A 64 3.45 -0.29 -5.25
CA ARG A 64 3.04 0.02 -6.63
C ARG A 64 3.43 1.42 -7.05
N CYS A 65 3.29 2.42 -6.19
CA CYS A 65 3.76 3.78 -6.43
C CYS A 65 5.27 3.81 -6.74
N ILE A 66 6.08 3.11 -5.95
CA ILE A 66 7.52 2.98 -6.21
C ILE A 66 7.79 2.27 -7.54
N ASN A 67 6.98 1.27 -7.91
CA ASN A 67 7.14 0.53 -9.16
C ASN A 67 6.94 1.37 -10.41
N VAL A 68 6.01 2.32 -10.37
CA VAL A 68 5.72 3.20 -11.51
C VAL A 68 6.59 4.44 -11.52
N ALA A 69 7.34 4.70 -10.43
CA ALA A 69 8.27 5.81 -10.35
C ALA A 69 9.55 5.50 -11.13
N GLU A 70 9.82 6.32 -12.15
CA GLU A 70 11.04 6.23 -12.93
C GLU A 70 12.26 6.61 -12.08
N HIS A 71 13.36 5.87 -12.23
CA HIS A 71 14.63 6.22 -11.62
C HIS A 71 15.09 7.59 -12.11
N ASP A 72 15.59 8.41 -11.16
CA ASP A 72 16.27 9.66 -11.50
C ASP A 72 17.70 9.35 -11.97
N VAL A 73 18.36 10.36 -12.54
CA VAL A 73 19.75 10.32 -12.96
C VAL A 73 20.71 10.27 -11.75
N ASN A 74 20.22 10.69 -10.56
CA ASN A 74 20.98 10.72 -9.30
C ASN A 74 20.30 9.87 -8.22
N PRO A 75 20.37 8.53 -8.32
CA PRO A 75 19.77 7.64 -7.32
C PRO A 75 20.41 7.82 -5.95
N VAL A 76 19.61 7.74 -4.88
CA VAL A 76 20.13 7.68 -3.51
C VAL A 76 20.63 6.25 -3.24
N PRO A 77 21.94 6.04 -3.02
CA PRO A 77 22.50 4.70 -2.91
C PRO A 77 22.13 4.02 -1.58
N VAL A 78 22.04 2.69 -1.60
CA VAL A 78 21.92 1.89 -0.38
C VAL A 78 23.26 1.94 0.38
N PRO A 79 23.29 2.30 1.68
CA PRO A 79 24.53 2.27 2.47
C PRO A 79 25.15 0.87 2.48
N GLU A 80 26.45 0.73 2.22
CA GLU A 80 27.10 -0.61 2.10
C GLU A 80 26.98 -1.46 3.37
N ASP A 81 27.04 -0.81 4.54
CA ASP A 81 27.02 -1.42 5.86
C ASP A 81 25.63 -1.47 6.49
N TRP A 82 24.57 -1.33 5.68
CA TRP A 82 23.21 -1.39 6.17
C TRP A 82 22.89 -2.75 6.83
N ARG A 83 22.22 -2.68 7.98
CA ARG A 83 21.75 -3.84 8.75
C ARG A 83 20.23 -3.96 8.69
N SER A 84 19.51 -2.85 8.75
CA SER A 84 18.07 -2.86 8.56
C SER A 84 17.58 -1.60 7.89
N LEU A 85 16.55 -1.73 7.07
CA LEU A 85 15.75 -0.62 6.58
C LEU A 85 14.37 -0.71 7.22
N ARG A 86 13.87 0.42 7.72
CA ARG A 86 12.51 0.62 8.18
C ARG A 86 11.82 1.65 7.29
N VAL A 87 10.66 1.29 6.76
CA VAL A 87 9.76 2.12 5.96
C VAL A 87 8.55 2.46 6.83
N ASP A 88 8.42 3.72 7.25
CA ASP A 88 7.22 4.21 7.93
C ASP A 88 6.31 4.93 6.93
N ILE A 89 5.03 4.58 6.95
CA ILE A 89 3.99 5.16 6.11
C ILE A 89 2.99 5.83 7.02
N GLY A 90 2.69 7.11 6.81
CA GLY A 90 1.72 7.79 7.66
C GLY A 90 1.11 9.04 7.07
N ILE A 91 0.16 9.61 7.80
CA ILE A 91 -0.48 10.88 7.42
C ILE A 91 0.31 12.02 8.02
N GLN A 92 0.78 12.92 7.17
CA GLN A 92 1.40 14.17 7.60
C GLN A 92 0.29 15.18 7.85
N SER A 93 0.14 15.61 9.10
CA SER A 93 -0.82 16.67 9.44
C SER A 93 -0.22 18.03 9.09
N GLY A 94 -0.87 18.84 8.26
CA GLY A 94 -0.32 20.12 7.77
C GLY A 94 0.00 21.18 8.84
N TYR A 95 -0.31 20.92 10.11
CA TYR A 95 -0.09 21.84 11.23
C TYR A 95 0.88 21.32 12.32
N GLN A 96 1.28 20.05 12.29
CA GLN A 96 2.24 19.50 13.26
C GLN A 96 3.34 18.72 12.55
N ARG A 97 4.58 18.82 13.05
CA ARG A 97 5.73 17.94 12.70
C ARG A 97 5.54 16.51 13.24
N GLY A 98 4.32 15.99 13.16
CA GLY A 98 3.95 14.66 13.61
C GLY A 98 3.35 13.89 12.44
N THR A 99 3.94 12.74 12.13
CA THR A 99 3.36 11.77 11.20
C THR A 99 2.52 10.79 12.00
N THR A 100 1.21 10.73 11.74
CA THR A 100 0.39 9.64 12.28
C THR A 100 0.69 8.39 11.47
N ARG A 101 1.48 7.50 12.04
CA ARG A 101 1.89 6.25 11.37
C ARG A 101 0.69 5.35 11.12
N LEU A 102 0.46 5.02 9.86
CA LEU A 102 -0.56 4.07 9.41
C LEU A 102 0.02 2.65 9.31
N ALA A 103 1.22 2.54 8.75
CA ALA A 103 1.91 1.27 8.57
C ALA A 103 3.43 1.41 8.75
N MET A 104 4.05 0.26 8.98
CA MET A 104 5.50 0.11 9.06
C MET A 104 5.88 -1.21 8.37
N CYS A 105 6.95 -1.17 7.60
CA CYS A 105 7.64 -2.35 7.08
C CYS A 105 9.11 -2.27 7.49
N ARG A 106 9.70 -3.37 7.94
CA ARG A 106 11.11 -3.45 8.31
C ARG A 106 11.72 -4.66 7.64
N ILE A 107 12.81 -4.44 6.91
CA ILE A 107 13.67 -5.51 6.42
C ILE A 107 14.97 -5.51 7.24
N GLU A 108 15.33 -6.68 7.77
CA GLU A 108 16.58 -6.88 8.50
C GLU A 108 17.46 -7.86 7.75
N ARG A 109 18.68 -7.45 7.45
CA ARG A 109 19.70 -8.29 6.81
C ARG A 109 20.27 -9.28 7.82
N LEU A 110 20.37 -10.53 7.39
CA LEU A 110 21.01 -11.64 8.08
C LEU A 110 22.20 -12.15 7.24
N GLU A 111 22.96 -13.12 7.78
CA GLU A 111 24.07 -13.75 7.05
C GLU A 111 23.58 -14.47 5.78
N ASP A 112 22.49 -15.23 5.88
CA ASP A 112 21.97 -16.09 4.80
C ASP A 112 20.65 -15.57 4.16
N GLY A 113 20.34 -14.28 4.33
CA GLY A 113 19.12 -13.69 3.76
C GLY A 113 18.63 -12.46 4.52
N CYS A 114 17.32 -12.35 4.67
CA CYS A 114 16.68 -11.29 5.43
C CYS A 114 15.37 -11.75 6.08
N THR A 115 14.94 -10.93 7.03
CA THR A 115 13.62 -11.01 7.62
C THR A 115 12.82 -9.77 7.23
N VAL A 116 11.50 -9.93 7.09
CA VAL A 116 10.58 -8.83 6.78
C VAL A 116 9.46 -8.81 7.80
N GLY A 117 9.51 -7.84 8.71
CA GLY A 117 8.44 -7.53 9.66
C GLY A 117 7.54 -6.43 9.13
N HIS A 118 6.25 -6.47 9.45
CA HIS A 118 5.32 -5.40 9.11
C HIS A 118 4.25 -5.20 10.17
N GLN A 119 3.71 -3.98 10.22
CA GLN A 119 2.62 -3.59 11.11
C GLN A 119 1.69 -2.60 10.38
N GLU A 120 0.37 -2.79 10.50
CA GLU A 120 -0.66 -1.87 10.00
C GLU A 120 -1.87 -1.91 10.93
N GLY A 121 -2.07 -0.82 11.68
CA GLY A 121 -3.02 -0.81 12.80
C GLY A 121 -2.71 -1.91 13.84
N PRO A 122 -3.69 -2.74 14.24
CA PRO A 122 -3.47 -3.86 15.16
C PRO A 122 -2.85 -5.09 14.50
N LEU A 123 -2.76 -5.12 13.17
CA LEU A 123 -2.23 -6.27 12.44
C LEU A 123 -0.72 -6.17 12.37
N ALA A 124 -0.03 -7.25 12.73
CA ALA A 124 1.40 -7.38 12.58
C ALA A 124 1.72 -8.77 12.02
N GLY A 125 2.79 -8.84 11.23
CA GLY A 125 3.22 -10.08 10.60
C GLY A 125 4.72 -10.08 10.34
N PHE A 126 5.24 -11.25 10.03
CA PHE A 126 6.66 -11.49 9.88
C PHE A 126 6.92 -12.60 8.87
N ILE A 127 7.94 -12.42 8.05
CA ILE A 127 8.42 -13.40 7.06
C ILE A 127 9.92 -13.59 7.30
N ASP A 128 10.35 -14.85 7.34
CA ASP A 128 11.74 -15.23 7.60
C ASP A 128 12.37 -15.94 6.39
N GLY A 129 13.69 -15.99 6.35
CA GLY A 129 14.46 -16.77 5.38
C GLY A 129 14.33 -16.31 3.94
N VAL A 130 13.99 -15.03 3.72
CA VAL A 130 13.86 -14.49 2.37
C VAL A 130 15.23 -14.12 1.81
N GLN A 131 15.44 -14.33 0.52
CA GLN A 131 16.69 -13.97 -0.14
C GLN A 131 16.69 -12.50 -0.52
N LEU A 132 17.79 -11.81 -0.19
CA LEU A 132 18.06 -10.47 -0.71
C LEU A 132 18.48 -10.55 -2.18
N ARG A 133 18.26 -9.45 -2.92
CA ARG A 133 18.83 -9.30 -4.27
C ARG A 133 20.35 -9.16 -4.17
N ALA A 134 21.05 -9.55 -5.24
CA ALA A 134 22.51 -9.39 -5.31
C ALA A 134 22.93 -7.91 -5.25
N ALA A 135 22.10 -7.02 -5.79
CA ALA A 135 22.27 -5.57 -5.71
C ALA A 135 20.90 -4.88 -5.75
N TYR A 136 20.86 -3.67 -5.23
CA TYR A 136 19.75 -2.72 -5.35
C TYR A 136 20.31 -1.44 -5.98
N ALA A 137 19.62 -0.87 -6.97
CA ALA A 137 20.03 0.35 -7.65
C ALA A 137 19.95 1.57 -6.72
N ASP A 138 18.94 1.62 -5.86
CA ASP A 138 18.71 2.72 -4.91
C ASP A 138 17.97 2.24 -3.65
N ILE A 139 17.86 3.13 -2.65
CA ILE A 139 17.13 2.86 -1.40
C ILE A 139 15.65 2.53 -1.64
N TRP A 140 15.06 3.05 -2.72
CA TRP A 140 13.67 2.84 -3.05
C TRP A 140 13.43 1.45 -3.65
N GLU A 141 14.40 0.88 -4.37
CA GLU A 141 14.33 -0.50 -4.85
C GLU A 141 14.42 -1.50 -3.68
N LEU A 142 15.26 -1.21 -2.68
CA LEU A 142 15.28 -1.99 -1.43
C LEU A 142 13.96 -1.83 -0.66
N ALA A 143 13.42 -0.62 -0.56
CA ALA A 143 12.13 -0.36 0.07
C ALA A 143 11.00 -1.12 -0.67
N GLN A 144 11.00 -1.07 -2.00
CA GLN A 144 10.04 -1.78 -2.84
C GLN A 144 10.13 -3.29 -2.58
N HIS A 145 11.33 -3.87 -2.59
CA HIS A 145 11.53 -5.28 -2.30
C HIS A 145 10.96 -5.67 -0.93
N ALA A 146 11.27 -4.90 0.11
CA ALA A 146 10.72 -5.13 1.46
C ALA A 146 9.18 -5.06 1.47
N LEU A 147 8.61 -4.05 0.82
CA LEU A 147 7.16 -3.88 0.74
C LEU A 147 6.52 -5.03 -0.05
N ASN A 148 7.08 -5.43 -1.18
CA ASN A 148 6.57 -6.51 -2.01
C ASN A 148 6.47 -7.82 -1.20
N LEU A 149 7.55 -8.17 -0.51
CA LEU A 149 7.59 -9.31 0.38
C LEU A 149 6.55 -9.18 1.50
N SER A 150 6.45 -8.02 2.16
CA SER A 150 5.52 -7.82 3.26
C SER A 150 4.03 -7.89 2.87
N VAL A 151 3.70 -7.63 1.61
CA VAL A 151 2.33 -7.60 1.10
C VAL A 151 1.96 -8.93 0.45
N TRP A 152 2.82 -9.43 -0.44
CA TRP A 152 2.51 -10.57 -1.31
C TRP A 152 3.36 -11.81 -1.02
N GLY A 153 4.35 -11.73 -0.13
CA GLY A 153 5.28 -12.84 0.15
C GLY A 153 6.25 -13.15 -0.99
N VAL A 154 6.19 -12.38 -2.08
CA VAL A 154 7.01 -12.51 -3.28
C VAL A 154 7.47 -11.15 -3.73
N ASP A 155 8.59 -11.12 -4.44
CA ASP A 155 9.20 -9.87 -4.92
C ASP A 155 8.53 -9.31 -6.18
N SER A 156 7.72 -10.12 -6.87
CA SER A 156 6.94 -9.68 -8.02
C SER A 156 5.63 -9.02 -7.58
N ILE A 157 5.34 -7.85 -8.12
CA ILE A 157 4.05 -7.19 -7.91
C ILE A 157 2.98 -7.91 -8.75
N PRO A 158 1.94 -8.51 -8.12
CA PRO A 158 0.88 -9.16 -8.88
C PRO A 158 0.08 -8.12 -9.68
N PRO A 159 -0.49 -8.49 -10.83
CA PRO A 159 -1.38 -7.61 -11.56
C PRO A 159 -2.61 -7.29 -10.71
N VAL A 160 -3.08 -6.05 -10.82
CA VAL A 160 -4.36 -5.66 -10.23
C VAL A 160 -5.46 -6.44 -10.95
N LYS A 161 -6.25 -7.22 -10.20
CA LYS A 161 -7.40 -7.91 -10.76
C LYS A 161 -8.63 -7.02 -10.63
N PRO A 162 -9.43 -6.85 -11.70
CA PRO A 162 -10.74 -6.22 -11.59
C PRO A 162 -11.57 -6.92 -10.53
N LEU A 163 -12.45 -6.15 -9.88
CA LEU A 163 -13.36 -6.72 -8.91
C LEU A 163 -14.41 -7.57 -9.63
N ASP A 164 -14.36 -8.89 -9.45
CA ASP A 164 -15.38 -9.80 -9.96
C ASP A 164 -16.51 -9.92 -8.92
N VAL A 165 -17.55 -9.10 -9.06
CA VAL A 165 -18.76 -9.18 -8.22
C VAL A 165 -19.94 -9.62 -9.05
N LYS A 166 -20.58 -10.68 -8.58
CA LYS A 166 -21.85 -11.12 -9.13
C LYS A 166 -22.92 -10.07 -8.87
N ARG A 167 -23.56 -9.61 -9.95
CA ARG A 167 -24.70 -8.71 -9.88
C ARG A 167 -26.01 -9.44 -10.14
N TYR A 168 -27.07 -8.99 -9.49
CA TYR A 168 -28.40 -9.60 -9.50
C TYR A 168 -29.46 -8.63 -10.04
N ASP A 169 -30.59 -9.18 -10.49
CA ASP A 169 -31.74 -8.43 -11.03
C ASP A 169 -31.31 -7.40 -12.09
N ASP A 170 -30.74 -7.90 -13.19
CA ASP A 170 -30.19 -7.12 -14.29
C ASP A 170 -29.14 -6.08 -13.87
N GLY A 171 -28.37 -6.40 -12.83
CA GLY A 171 -27.28 -5.56 -12.38
C GLY A 171 -27.66 -4.52 -11.32
N LYS A 172 -28.89 -4.53 -10.79
CA LYS A 172 -29.37 -3.52 -9.83
C LYS A 172 -28.76 -3.66 -8.44
N TYR A 173 -28.46 -4.88 -7.99
CA TYR A 173 -27.93 -5.09 -6.65
C TYR A 173 -26.83 -6.15 -6.59
N ILE A 174 -26.06 -6.10 -5.51
CA ILE A 174 -25.00 -7.04 -5.15
C ILE A 174 -25.26 -7.57 -3.73
N ARG A 175 -24.63 -8.68 -3.38
CA ARG A 175 -24.69 -9.25 -2.01
C ARG A 175 -23.37 -9.00 -1.32
N SER A 176 -23.37 -8.30 -0.17
CA SER A 176 -22.10 -7.99 0.50
C SER A 176 -21.37 -9.24 0.99
N SER A 177 -22.10 -10.31 1.31
CA SER A 177 -21.48 -11.59 1.70
C SER A 177 -20.64 -12.24 0.58
N GLU A 178 -20.89 -11.87 -0.68
CA GLU A 178 -20.17 -12.38 -1.86
C GLU A 178 -18.95 -11.50 -2.23
N LEU A 179 -18.76 -10.37 -1.54
CA LEU A 179 -17.56 -9.54 -1.73
C LEU A 179 -16.34 -10.20 -1.07
N PRO A 180 -15.17 -10.15 -1.71
CA PRO A 180 -13.92 -10.60 -1.07
C PRO A 180 -13.57 -9.71 0.12
N GLU A 181 -12.86 -10.24 1.11
CA GLU A 181 -12.17 -9.39 2.09
C GLU A 181 -10.87 -8.82 1.49
N PRO A 182 -10.44 -7.61 1.89
CA PRO A 182 -11.02 -6.73 2.91
C PRO A 182 -12.15 -5.81 2.40
N LEU A 183 -12.48 -5.89 1.10
CA LEU A 183 -13.51 -5.07 0.47
C LEU A 183 -14.85 -5.16 1.21
N ARG A 184 -15.30 -6.39 1.53
CA ARG A 184 -16.57 -6.60 2.23
C ARG A 184 -16.66 -5.78 3.51
N SER A 185 -15.70 -5.93 4.41
CA SER A 185 -15.70 -5.24 5.71
C SER A 185 -15.72 -3.71 5.54
N ALA A 186 -14.91 -3.18 4.62
CA ALA A 186 -14.85 -1.74 4.35
C ALA A 186 -16.15 -1.21 3.73
N PHE A 187 -16.72 -1.96 2.79
CA PHE A 187 -17.96 -1.62 2.13
C PHE A 187 -19.15 -1.64 3.11
N GLU A 188 -19.28 -2.70 3.91
CA GLU A 188 -20.34 -2.82 4.92
C GLU A 188 -20.27 -1.71 5.97
N TYR A 189 -19.05 -1.32 6.39
CA TYR A 189 -18.87 -0.19 7.30
C TYR A 189 -19.42 1.11 6.72
N ARG A 190 -19.13 1.38 5.43
CA ARG A 190 -19.65 2.55 4.72
C ARG A 190 -21.17 2.49 4.55
N GLN A 191 -21.73 1.31 4.26
CA GLN A 191 -23.16 1.13 4.00
C GLN A 191 -24.02 1.02 5.27
N ARG A 192 -23.43 1.13 6.47
CA ARG A 192 -24.12 0.91 7.75
C ARG A 192 -25.37 1.79 7.95
N TRP A 193 -25.41 2.96 7.32
CA TRP A 193 -26.51 3.92 7.44
C TRP A 193 -27.17 4.27 6.09
N SER A 194 -26.84 3.51 5.05
CA SER A 194 -27.41 3.71 3.71
C SER A 194 -28.74 2.99 3.54
N GLY A 195 -29.58 3.49 2.64
CA GLY A 195 -30.78 2.78 2.21
C GLY A 195 -30.41 1.51 1.43
N LYS A 196 -31.00 0.37 1.79
CA LYS A 196 -30.76 -0.92 1.14
C LYS A 196 -31.97 -1.39 0.32
N PRO A 197 -31.77 -2.12 -0.78
CA PRO A 197 -32.87 -2.74 -1.51
C PRO A 197 -33.59 -3.77 -0.63
N CYS A 198 -34.91 -3.70 -0.57
CA CYS A 198 -35.74 -4.66 0.16
C CYS A 198 -36.07 -5.87 -0.73
N ILE A 199 -35.13 -6.83 -0.80
CA ILE A 199 -35.27 -8.04 -1.63
C ILE A 199 -35.50 -9.24 -0.72
N ARG A 200 -36.54 -10.03 -1.02
CA ARG A 200 -36.84 -11.25 -0.28
C ARG A 200 -35.65 -12.21 -0.32
N ASP A 201 -35.27 -12.74 0.84
CA ASP A 201 -34.17 -13.71 1.01
C ASP A 201 -32.75 -13.18 0.66
N ALA A 202 -32.55 -11.85 0.58
CA ALA A 202 -31.25 -11.22 0.36
C ALA A 202 -31.03 -10.04 1.34
N TRP A 203 -30.85 -10.36 2.62
CA TRP A 203 -30.72 -9.39 3.72
C TRP A 203 -29.43 -8.54 3.66
N ASP A 204 -28.43 -9.03 2.94
CA ASP A 204 -27.14 -8.40 2.70
C ASP A 204 -27.08 -7.73 1.31
N ALA A 205 -28.23 -7.54 0.66
CA ALA A 205 -28.30 -6.84 -0.61
C ALA A 205 -27.94 -5.36 -0.42
N ASN A 206 -27.09 -4.86 -1.30
CA ASN A 206 -26.75 -3.44 -1.45
C ASN A 206 -26.94 -3.05 -2.92
N TRP A 207 -27.24 -1.79 -3.19
CA TRP A 207 -27.37 -1.37 -4.58
C TRP A 207 -26.03 -1.50 -5.31
N ALA A 208 -26.06 -1.94 -6.56
CA ALA A 208 -24.83 -2.13 -7.33
C ALA A 208 -24.12 -0.80 -7.58
N TRP A 209 -24.86 0.29 -7.78
CA TRP A 209 -24.28 1.63 -7.91
C TRP A 209 -23.61 2.11 -6.61
N ASP A 210 -24.04 1.65 -5.43
CA ASP A 210 -23.36 1.99 -4.19
C ASP A 210 -21.99 1.32 -4.13
N LEU A 211 -21.88 0.10 -4.67
CA LEU A 211 -20.60 -0.57 -4.85
C LEU A 211 -19.77 0.14 -5.90
N ASP A 212 -20.33 0.52 -7.04
CA ASP A 212 -19.64 1.29 -8.08
C ASP A 212 -19.13 2.63 -7.51
N ASP A 213 -19.95 3.40 -6.81
CA ASP A 213 -19.52 4.62 -6.12
C ASP A 213 -18.47 4.36 -5.02
N PHE A 214 -18.50 3.17 -4.42
CA PHE A 214 -17.48 2.80 -3.45
C PHE A 214 -16.17 2.46 -4.14
N VAL A 215 -16.20 1.60 -5.16
CA VAL A 215 -15.03 1.07 -5.84
C VAL A 215 -14.43 2.04 -6.85
N GLY A 216 -15.23 2.97 -7.39
CA GLY A 216 -14.96 3.92 -8.48
C GLY A 216 -15.35 3.38 -9.85
#